data_AF-A0A945X1E4-F1
#
_entry.id   AF-A0A945X1E4-F1
#
_cell.length_a   1.000
_cell.length_b   1.000
_cell.length_c   1.000
_cell.angle_alpha   90.00
_cell.angle_beta   90.00
_cell.angle_gamma   90.00
#
_symmetry.space_group_name_H-M   'P 1'
#
loop_
_entity.id
_entity.type
_entity.pdbx_description
1 polymer ?
#
loop_
_entity_poly.entity_id
_entity_poly.type
_entity_poly.pdbx_seq_one_letter_code
_entity_poly.pdbx_strand_id
1 'polypeptide(L)'
;IDGDAPELFLKRLNTTADAEEVLDKLTRHHRNIALGRHNLTELINVDADKVHIDGIADEILTSLQADAKSNYGIEVTHLGFKHLGFPEKVSGKVIARMKAERNRKSAEYRAEGKRDAEKIRAKADLEVREVLAKAEGEAKRIRAEGDKSAAEHYAVFRKNPELAAFLRKLDALRLTLSAKTTLVIDTNTPPYDLLRPGATKLGKLTLTPPAARPKAGGAK
;
A
#
# COMPACT_ATOMS: atom_id res chain seq x y z
N ILE A 1 -21.73 -33.85 58.91
CA ILE A 1 -20.80 -32.99 59.68
C ILE A 1 -19.84 -33.96 60.35
N ASP A 2 -18.67 -34.15 59.76
CA ASP A 2 -17.69 -35.16 60.17
C ASP A 2 -17.25 -34.87 61.61
N GLY A 3 -17.57 -35.78 62.54
CA GLY A 3 -17.32 -35.61 63.98
C GLY A 3 -15.85 -35.51 64.37
N ASP A 4 -14.91 -35.76 63.46
CA ASP A 4 -13.46 -35.71 63.68
C ASP A 4 -12.84 -34.32 63.46
N ALA A 5 -13.50 -33.42 62.73
CA ALA A 5 -12.94 -32.10 62.42
C ALA A 5 -12.67 -31.23 63.67
N PRO A 6 -13.58 -31.18 64.68
CA PRO A 6 -13.33 -30.42 65.91
C PRO A 6 -12.19 -31.01 66.76
N GLU A 7 -12.06 -32.34 66.79
CA GLU A 7 -11.01 -33.02 67.55
C GLU A 7 -9.62 -32.81 66.93
N LEU A 8 -9.52 -32.84 65.60
CA LEU A 8 -8.27 -32.58 64.87
C LEU A 8 -7.80 -31.14 65.07
N PHE A 9 -8.75 -30.20 65.07
CA PHE A 9 -8.46 -28.80 65.38
C PHE A 9 -7.90 -28.67 66.80
N LEU A 10 -8.61 -29.18 67.82
CA LEU A 10 -8.16 -29.10 69.22
C LEU A 10 -6.85 -29.86 69.50
N LYS A 11 -6.58 -30.97 68.80
CA LYS A 11 -5.34 -31.76 68.98
C LYS A 11 -4.12 -31.11 68.33
N ARG A 12 -4.29 -30.32 67.26
CA ARG A 12 -3.17 -29.72 66.51
C ARG A 12 -3.05 -28.21 66.69
N LEU A 13 -4.15 -27.52 66.95
CA LEU A 13 -4.27 -26.07 67.04
C LEU A 13 -4.98 -25.74 68.36
N ASN A 14 -4.20 -25.42 69.39
CA ASN A 14 -4.73 -25.11 70.71
C ASN A 14 -5.44 -23.74 70.74
N THR A 15 -5.07 -22.82 69.84
CA THR A 15 -5.63 -21.47 69.80
C THR A 15 -6.04 -21.05 68.39
N THR A 16 -6.97 -20.09 68.31
CA THR A 16 -7.37 -19.47 67.04
C THR A 16 -6.22 -18.70 66.38
N ALA A 17 -5.27 -18.18 67.16
CA ALA A 17 -4.08 -17.51 66.64
C ALA A 17 -3.16 -18.48 65.87
N ASP A 18 -2.98 -19.70 66.39
CA ASP A 18 -2.19 -20.73 65.70
C ASP A 18 -2.89 -21.16 64.40
N ALA A 19 -4.22 -21.22 64.40
CA ALA A 19 -5.01 -21.54 63.22
C ALA A 19 -4.87 -20.48 62.11
N GLU A 20 -4.89 -19.20 62.47
CA GLU A 20 -4.65 -18.11 61.52
C GLU A 20 -3.24 -18.17 60.91
N GLU A 21 -2.22 -18.44 61.72
CA GLU A 21 -0.83 -18.54 61.23
C GLU A 21 -0.66 -19.72 60.26
N VAL A 22 -1.27 -20.87 60.58
CA VAL A 22 -1.25 -22.05 59.70
C VAL A 22 -2.01 -21.78 58.40
N LEU A 23 -3.18 -21.15 58.47
CA LEU A 23 -3.95 -20.79 57.28
C LEU A 23 -3.21 -19.79 56.39
N ASP A 24 -2.52 -18.78 56.95
CA ASP A 24 -1.70 -17.86 56.15
C ASP A 24 -0.55 -18.58 55.45
N LYS A 25 0.17 -19.46 56.16
CA LYS A 25 1.23 -20.28 55.57
C LYS A 25 0.72 -21.16 54.44
N LEU A 26 -0.39 -21.85 54.67
CA LEU A 26 -0.98 -22.78 53.71
C LEU A 26 -1.54 -22.04 52.48
N THR A 27 -2.22 -20.92 52.70
CA THR A 27 -2.73 -20.05 51.61
C THR A 27 -1.57 -19.54 50.76
N ARG A 28 -0.49 -19.04 51.38
CA ARG A 28 0.70 -18.59 50.64
C ARG A 28 1.36 -19.71 49.84
N HIS A 29 1.43 -20.92 50.40
CA HIS A 29 1.99 -22.08 49.73
C HIS A 29 1.21 -22.44 48.46
N HIS A 30 -0.10 -22.66 48.57
CA HIS A 30 -0.96 -23.02 47.42
C HIS A 30 -1.05 -21.88 46.40
N ARG A 31 -1.14 -20.63 46.85
CA ARG A 31 -1.10 -19.46 45.95
C ARG A 31 0.18 -19.45 45.12
N ASN A 32 1.34 -19.68 45.73
CA ASN A 32 2.62 -19.65 45.00
C ASN A 32 2.72 -20.82 44.00
N ILE A 33 2.14 -21.98 44.31
CA ILE A 33 2.08 -23.12 43.38
C ILE A 33 1.18 -22.80 42.18
N ALA A 34 -0.04 -22.33 42.44
CA ALA A 34 -1.00 -22.00 41.38
C ALA A 34 -0.46 -20.88 40.48
N LEU A 35 0.00 -19.76 41.06
CA LEU A 35 0.58 -18.66 40.29
C LEU A 35 1.85 -19.05 39.52
N GLY A 36 2.56 -20.10 39.96
CA GLY A 36 3.72 -20.63 39.23
C GLY A 36 3.35 -21.45 37.99
N ARG A 37 2.11 -21.93 37.88
CA ARG A 37 1.61 -22.73 36.74
C ARG A 37 0.94 -21.88 35.66
N HIS A 38 0.47 -20.69 36.01
CA HIS A 38 -0.25 -19.79 35.11
C HIS A 38 0.64 -18.70 34.54
N ASN A 39 0.37 -18.32 33.29
CA ASN A 39 1.01 -17.15 32.68
C ASN A 39 0.40 -15.84 33.18
N LEU A 40 1.23 -14.80 33.24
CA LEU A 40 0.77 -13.45 33.61
C LEU A 40 -0.36 -12.95 32.69
N THR A 41 -0.38 -13.36 31.43
CA THR A 41 -1.41 -13.00 30.45
C THR A 41 -2.79 -13.60 30.74
N GLU A 42 -2.86 -14.67 31.54
CA GLU A 42 -4.12 -15.28 32.00
C GLU A 42 -4.68 -14.54 33.22
N LEU A 43 -3.79 -13.91 34.00
CA LEU A 43 -4.11 -13.10 35.17
C LEU A 43 -4.46 -11.65 34.79
N ILE A 44 -3.77 -11.09 33.80
CA ILE A 44 -3.91 -9.70 33.40
C ILE A 44 -4.02 -9.66 31.88
N ASN A 45 -5.25 -9.39 31.42
CA ASN A 45 -5.56 -9.20 30.02
C ASN A 45 -6.32 -7.89 29.82
N VAL A 46 -6.24 -7.35 28.60
CA VAL A 46 -7.01 -6.18 28.17
C VAL A 46 -8.48 -6.57 27.96
N ASP A 47 -8.73 -7.82 27.54
CA ASP A 47 -10.07 -8.38 27.38
C ASP A 47 -10.53 -9.00 28.71
N ALA A 48 -11.62 -8.46 29.29
CA ALA A 48 -12.17 -8.93 30.57
C ALA A 48 -12.54 -10.42 30.55
N ASP A 49 -13.08 -10.92 29.42
CA ASP A 49 -13.52 -12.31 29.28
C ASP A 49 -12.37 -13.33 29.26
N LYS A 50 -11.13 -12.86 29.07
CA LYS A 50 -9.92 -13.69 29.06
C LYS A 50 -9.19 -13.69 30.40
N VAL A 51 -9.69 -12.94 31.38
CA VAL A 51 -9.13 -12.88 32.72
C VAL A 51 -9.64 -14.09 33.51
N HIS A 52 -8.76 -15.04 33.82
CA HIS A 52 -9.12 -16.29 34.50
C HIS A 52 -8.82 -16.23 36.01
N ILE A 53 -8.87 -15.03 36.61
CA ILE A 53 -8.56 -14.84 38.04
C ILE A 53 -9.48 -15.69 38.92
N ASP A 54 -10.77 -15.73 38.62
CA ASP A 54 -11.76 -16.47 39.40
C ASP A 54 -11.52 -17.98 39.31
N GLY A 55 -11.23 -18.50 38.10
CA GLY A 55 -10.88 -19.91 37.92
C GLY A 55 -9.60 -20.32 38.66
N ILE A 56 -8.61 -19.42 38.72
CA ILE A 56 -7.37 -19.66 39.48
C ILE A 56 -7.65 -19.61 41.00
N ALA A 57 -8.54 -18.72 41.44
CA ALA A 57 -8.97 -18.67 42.83
C ALA A 57 -9.67 -19.98 43.26
N ASP A 58 -10.52 -20.54 42.39
CA ASP A 58 -11.22 -21.80 42.64
C ASP A 58 -10.26 -23.00 42.69
N GLU A 59 -9.23 -23.05 41.83
CA GLU A 59 -8.19 -24.09 41.90
C GLU A 59 -7.41 -24.03 43.22
N ILE A 60 -7.04 -22.81 43.64
CA ILE A 60 -6.35 -22.58 44.92
C ILE A 60 -7.25 -23.01 46.07
N LEU A 61 -8.53 -22.62 46.06
CA LEU A 61 -9.49 -22.96 47.11
C LEU A 61 -9.65 -24.48 47.24
N THR A 62 -9.81 -25.20 46.12
CA THR A 62 -9.97 -26.65 46.12
C THR A 62 -8.75 -27.35 46.72
N SER A 63 -7.55 -26.91 46.34
CA SER A 63 -6.29 -27.47 46.85
C SER A 63 -6.08 -27.16 48.34
N LEU A 64 -6.37 -25.91 48.74
CA LEU A 64 -6.27 -25.43 50.11
C LEU A 64 -7.25 -26.16 51.03
N GLN A 65 -8.50 -26.34 50.61
CA GLN A 65 -9.54 -26.97 51.41
C GLN A 65 -9.23 -28.46 51.65
N ALA A 66 -8.67 -29.16 50.66
CA ALA A 66 -8.25 -30.55 50.82
C ALA A 66 -7.15 -30.70 51.90
N ASP A 67 -6.16 -29.83 51.89
CA ASP A 67 -5.06 -29.85 52.86
C ASP A 67 -5.51 -29.37 54.25
N ALA A 68 -6.24 -28.26 54.31
CA ALA A 68 -6.77 -27.69 55.55
C ALA A 68 -7.73 -28.64 56.28
N LYS A 69 -8.61 -29.34 55.56
CA LYS A 69 -9.57 -30.28 56.15
C LYS A 69 -8.87 -31.55 56.65
N SER A 70 -7.96 -32.12 55.86
CA SER A 70 -7.29 -33.38 56.22
C SER A 70 -6.28 -33.21 57.35
N ASN A 71 -5.54 -32.11 57.37
CA ASN A 71 -4.46 -31.90 58.34
C ASN A 71 -4.87 -31.08 59.56
N TYR A 72 -5.90 -30.25 59.50
CA TYR A 72 -6.21 -29.32 60.59
C TYR A 72 -7.71 -29.26 60.94
N GLY A 73 -8.58 -29.96 60.20
CA GLY A 73 -10.03 -29.92 60.42
C GLY A 73 -10.68 -28.58 60.08
N ILE A 74 -10.02 -27.73 59.29
CA ILE A 74 -10.51 -26.39 58.94
C ILE A 74 -11.24 -26.41 57.59
N GLU A 75 -12.42 -25.79 57.55
CA GLU A 75 -13.17 -25.56 56.32
C GLU A 75 -12.97 -24.12 55.82
N VAL A 76 -12.53 -23.97 54.58
CA VAL A 76 -12.34 -22.68 53.92
C VAL A 76 -13.54 -22.44 52.99
N THR A 77 -14.31 -21.38 53.24
CA THR A 77 -15.54 -21.07 52.48
C THR A 77 -15.30 -20.24 51.23
N HIS A 78 -14.38 -19.28 51.28
CA HIS A 78 -14.11 -18.38 50.16
C HIS A 78 -12.67 -17.87 50.15
N LEU A 79 -12.11 -17.71 48.95
CA LEU A 79 -10.80 -17.14 48.69
C LEU A 79 -10.93 -16.16 47.52
N GLY A 80 -10.32 -14.99 47.64
CA GLY A 80 -10.37 -13.96 46.61
C GLY A 80 -9.12 -13.08 46.58
N PHE A 81 -8.87 -12.47 45.44
CA PHE A 81 -7.76 -11.54 45.24
C PHE A 81 -8.19 -10.11 45.55
N LYS A 82 -7.52 -9.46 46.51
CA LYS A 82 -7.79 -8.05 46.85
C LYS A 82 -7.02 -7.07 45.98
N HIS A 83 -5.75 -7.36 45.72
CA HIS A 83 -4.88 -6.47 44.95
C HIS A 83 -3.80 -7.27 44.24
N LEU A 84 -3.63 -6.98 42.95
CA LEU A 84 -2.53 -7.45 42.12
C LEU A 84 -1.70 -6.22 41.76
N GLY A 85 -0.47 -6.17 42.28
CA GLY A 85 0.43 -5.04 42.09
C GLY A 85 1.82 -5.51 41.68
N PHE A 86 2.50 -4.72 40.86
CA PHE A 86 3.88 -4.97 40.48
C PHE A 86 4.84 -4.13 41.36
N PRO A 87 6.02 -4.65 41.73
CA PRO A 87 7.03 -3.84 42.38
C PRO A 87 7.47 -2.68 41.48
N GLU A 88 7.48 -1.45 42.01
CA GLU A 88 7.85 -0.24 41.25
C GLU A 88 9.25 -0.35 40.62
N LYS A 89 10.19 -0.98 41.34
CA LYS A 89 11.59 -1.19 40.91
C LYS A 89 11.71 -1.93 39.56
N VAL A 90 10.79 -2.84 39.25
CA VAL A 90 10.82 -3.65 38.02
C VAL A 90 9.98 -3.01 36.91
N SER A 91 8.86 -2.39 37.30
CA SER A 91 7.89 -1.78 36.37
C SER A 91 8.52 -0.74 35.45
N GLY A 92 9.40 0.13 35.95
CA GLY A 92 10.06 1.16 35.14
C GLY A 92 10.91 0.59 33.99
N LYS A 93 11.68 -0.47 34.26
CA LYS A 93 12.53 -1.13 33.24
C LYS A 93 11.69 -1.84 32.18
N VAL A 94 10.63 -2.53 32.58
CA VAL A 94 9.73 -3.23 31.64
C VAL A 94 9.01 -2.21 30.75
N ILE A 95 8.51 -1.09 31.32
CA ILE A 95 7.88 -0.02 30.55
C ILE A 95 8.85 0.60 29.54
N ALA A 96 10.10 0.86 29.94
CA ALA A 96 11.12 1.35 29.02
C ALA A 96 11.38 0.37 27.86
N ARG A 97 11.48 -0.93 28.15
CA ARG A 97 11.61 -1.97 27.13
C ARG A 97 10.40 -2.03 26.20
N MET A 98 9.18 -1.94 26.75
CA MET A 98 7.94 -1.92 25.96
C MET A 98 7.88 -0.71 25.01
N LYS A 99 8.29 0.47 25.48
CA LYS A 99 8.39 1.67 24.64
C LYS A 99 9.40 1.49 23.52
N ALA A 100 10.59 0.98 23.82
CA ALA A 100 11.62 0.71 22.83
C ALA A 100 11.14 -0.29 21.77
N GLU A 101 10.51 -1.38 22.20
CA GLU A 101 9.97 -2.42 21.30
C GLU A 101 8.87 -1.86 20.40
N ARG A 102 7.96 -1.03 20.95
CA ARG A 102 6.89 -0.40 20.18
C ARG A 102 7.41 0.63 19.19
N ASN A 103 8.45 1.37 19.55
CA ASN A 103 9.13 2.29 18.65
C ASN A 103 9.83 1.53 17.51
N ARG A 104 10.51 0.42 17.83
CA ARG A 104 11.15 -0.45 16.82
C ARG A 104 10.13 -0.99 15.83
N LYS A 105 9.03 -1.57 16.33
CA LYS A 105 7.95 -2.11 15.49
C LYS A 105 7.27 -1.03 14.65
N SER A 106 7.12 0.19 15.18
CA SER A 106 6.59 1.33 14.41
C SER A 106 7.55 1.77 13.30
N ALA A 107 8.86 1.77 13.56
CA ALA A 107 9.87 2.10 12.56
C ALA A 107 9.91 1.04 11.44
N GLU A 108 9.80 -0.24 11.82
CA GLU A 108 9.70 -1.37 10.90
C GLU A 108 8.50 -1.23 9.96
N TYR A 109 7.30 -0.99 10.50
CA TYR A 109 6.10 -0.78 9.66
C TYR A 109 6.22 0.44 8.73
N ARG A 110 6.87 1.52 9.17
CA ARG A 110 7.12 2.67 8.29
C ARG A 110 8.11 2.35 7.18
N ALA A 111 9.14 1.56 7.47
CA ALA A 111 10.12 1.12 6.48
C ALA A 111 9.48 0.19 5.44
N GLU A 112 8.66 -0.75 5.89
CA GLU A 112 7.88 -1.65 5.04
C GLU A 112 6.92 -0.86 4.13
N GLY A 113 6.12 0.05 4.71
CA GLY A 113 5.22 0.90 3.92
C GLY A 113 5.93 1.78 2.88
N LYS A 114 7.14 2.28 3.19
CA LYS A 114 7.97 3.02 2.22
C LYS A 114 8.45 2.12 1.09
N ARG A 115 8.95 0.93 1.42
CA ARG A 115 9.43 -0.06 0.44
C ARG A 115 8.32 -0.46 -0.53
N ASP A 116 7.13 -0.73 -0.01
CA ASP A 116 5.99 -1.11 -0.84
C ASP A 116 5.51 0.05 -1.71
N ALA A 117 5.48 1.27 -1.17
CA ALA A 117 5.15 2.47 -1.94
C ALA A 117 6.16 2.71 -3.09
N GLU A 118 7.46 2.56 -2.84
CA GLU A 118 8.51 2.67 -3.86
C GLU A 118 8.36 1.59 -4.94
N LYS A 119 8.06 0.36 -4.55
CA LYS A 119 7.80 -0.74 -5.49
C LYS A 119 6.60 -0.46 -6.39
N ILE A 120 5.50 0.05 -5.83
CA ILE A 120 4.29 0.40 -6.59
C ILE A 120 4.59 1.55 -7.56
N ARG A 121 5.29 2.60 -7.12
CA ARG A 121 5.69 3.72 -7.99
C ARG A 121 6.58 3.27 -9.12
N ALA A 122 7.62 2.49 -8.84
CA ALA A 122 8.53 1.98 -9.87
C ALA A 122 7.79 1.11 -10.90
N LYS A 123 6.82 0.31 -10.46
CA LYS A 123 5.97 -0.49 -11.35
C LYS A 123 5.08 0.40 -12.22
N ALA A 124 4.43 1.41 -11.64
CA ALA A 124 3.62 2.36 -12.39
C ALA A 124 4.46 3.14 -13.43
N ASP A 125 5.67 3.57 -13.08
CA ASP A 125 6.58 4.26 -13.99
C ASP A 125 7.06 3.37 -15.15
N LEU A 126 7.20 2.05 -14.90
CA LEU A 126 7.48 1.08 -15.95
C LEU A 126 6.28 0.95 -16.89
N GLU A 127 5.08 0.75 -16.34
CA GLU A 127 3.84 0.60 -17.11
C GLU A 127 3.56 1.85 -17.98
N VAL A 128 3.74 3.06 -17.43
CA VAL A 128 3.61 4.31 -18.19
C VAL A 128 4.60 4.36 -19.35
N ARG A 129 5.87 4.02 -19.12
CA ARG A 129 6.90 4.00 -20.17
C ARG A 129 6.58 3.00 -21.27
N GLU A 130 6.13 1.80 -20.91
CA GLU A 130 5.72 0.78 -21.88
C GLU A 130 4.54 1.24 -22.73
N VAL A 131 3.51 1.84 -22.11
CA VAL A 131 2.33 2.33 -22.83
C VAL A 131 2.71 3.46 -23.77
N LEU A 132 3.54 4.43 -23.32
CA LEU A 132 4.02 5.51 -24.17
C LEU A 132 4.85 4.99 -25.34
N ALA A 133 5.77 4.05 -25.08
CA ALA A 133 6.59 3.45 -26.14
C ALA A 133 5.74 2.70 -27.18
N LYS A 134 4.72 1.95 -26.73
CA LYS A 134 3.76 1.28 -27.62
C LYS A 134 2.96 2.29 -28.45
N ALA A 135 2.41 3.32 -27.81
CA ALA A 135 1.64 4.37 -28.48
C ALA A 135 2.47 5.13 -29.52
N GLU A 136 3.73 5.48 -29.21
CA GLU A 136 4.64 6.10 -30.17
C GLU A 136 5.01 5.17 -31.34
N GLY A 137 5.22 3.88 -31.06
CA GLY A 137 5.48 2.86 -32.06
C GLY A 137 4.31 2.72 -33.04
N GLU A 138 3.09 2.62 -32.52
CA GLU A 138 1.87 2.57 -33.35
C GLU A 138 1.66 3.85 -34.15
N ALA A 139 1.85 5.03 -33.53
CA ALA A 139 1.75 6.29 -34.24
C ALA A 139 2.76 6.41 -35.38
N LYS A 140 4.00 5.95 -35.19
CA LYS A 140 5.01 5.88 -36.25
C LYS A 140 4.62 4.90 -37.35
N ARG A 141 4.08 3.73 -37.00
CA ARG A 141 3.60 2.74 -37.98
C ARG A 141 2.48 3.32 -38.85
N ILE A 142 1.47 3.94 -38.25
CA ILE A 142 0.34 4.55 -38.97
C ILE A 142 0.83 5.67 -39.90
N ARG A 143 1.75 6.52 -39.44
CA ARG A 143 2.34 7.56 -40.30
C ARG A 143 3.10 6.97 -41.48
N ALA A 144 3.91 5.94 -41.24
CA ALA A 144 4.66 5.26 -42.31
C ALA A 144 3.73 4.60 -43.33
N GLU A 145 2.62 4.01 -42.90
CA GLU A 145 1.58 3.47 -43.78
C GLU A 145 0.91 4.57 -44.62
N GLY A 146 0.55 5.69 -43.99
CA GLY A 146 0.02 6.86 -44.70
C GLY A 146 0.99 7.43 -45.72
N ASP A 147 2.28 7.55 -45.36
CA ASP A 147 3.33 8.03 -46.26
C ASP A 147 3.54 7.06 -47.43
N LYS A 148 3.48 5.74 -47.19
CA LYS A 148 3.55 4.72 -48.24
C LYS A 148 2.37 4.85 -49.21
N SER A 149 1.14 4.89 -48.72
CA SER A 149 -0.05 5.05 -49.57
C SER A 149 -0.02 6.37 -50.36
N ALA A 150 0.42 7.47 -49.71
CA ALA A 150 0.60 8.75 -50.39
C ALA A 150 1.65 8.64 -51.51
N ALA A 151 2.79 8.00 -51.25
CA ALA A 151 3.85 7.79 -52.24
C ALA A 151 3.38 6.95 -53.44
N GLU A 152 2.55 5.92 -53.22
CA GLU A 152 1.94 5.11 -54.28
C GLU A 152 1.02 5.97 -55.17
N HIS A 153 0.18 6.82 -54.58
CA HIS A 153 -0.64 7.78 -55.34
C HIS A 153 0.23 8.81 -56.08
N TYR A 154 1.27 9.35 -55.44
CA TYR A 154 2.23 10.25 -56.08
C TYR A 154 3.01 9.60 -57.24
N ALA A 155 3.24 8.29 -57.21
CA ALA A 155 3.85 7.57 -58.32
C ALA A 155 2.98 7.58 -59.59
N VAL A 156 1.65 7.64 -59.46
CA VAL A 156 0.73 7.81 -60.61
C VAL A 156 0.91 9.18 -61.26
N PHE A 157 1.11 10.23 -60.46
CA PHE A 157 1.40 11.58 -60.96
C PHE A 157 2.74 11.69 -61.70
N ARG A 158 3.69 10.76 -61.46
CA ARG A 158 4.94 10.68 -62.24
C ARG A 158 4.72 10.20 -63.68
N LYS A 159 3.59 9.55 -63.99
CA LYS A 159 3.28 9.11 -65.36
C LYS A 159 3.01 10.30 -66.30
N ASN A 160 2.54 11.44 -65.77
CA ASN A 160 2.33 12.67 -66.52
C ASN A 160 2.67 13.90 -65.66
N PRO A 161 3.93 14.35 -65.66
CA PRO A 161 4.39 15.45 -64.80
C PRO A 161 3.69 16.79 -65.10
N GLU A 162 3.27 17.01 -66.35
CA GLU A 162 2.58 18.23 -66.77
C GLU A 162 1.17 18.35 -66.19
N LEU A 163 0.40 17.24 -66.17
CA LEU A 163 -0.94 17.19 -65.58
C LEU A 163 -0.88 17.36 -64.05
N ALA A 164 0.13 16.77 -63.41
CA ALA A 164 0.35 16.89 -61.97
C ALA A 164 0.66 18.33 -61.53
N ALA A 165 1.48 19.04 -62.31
CA ALA A 165 1.79 20.45 -62.06
C ALA A 165 0.55 21.34 -62.23
N PHE A 166 -0.28 21.05 -63.23
CA PHE A 166 -1.54 21.77 -63.47
C PHE A 166 -2.54 21.57 -62.33
N LEU A 167 -2.78 20.32 -61.90
CA LEU A 167 -3.69 20.01 -60.79
C LEU A 167 -3.23 20.65 -59.47
N ARG A 168 -1.92 20.65 -59.18
CA ARG A 168 -1.38 21.35 -57.99
C ARG A 168 -1.58 22.87 -58.06
N LYS A 169 -1.44 23.49 -59.23
CA LYS A 169 -1.72 24.92 -59.40
C LYS A 169 -3.22 25.22 -59.18
N LEU A 170 -4.12 24.36 -59.67
CA LEU A 170 -5.56 24.48 -59.42
C LEU A 170 -5.93 24.33 -57.94
N ASP A 171 -5.34 23.37 -57.23
CA ASP A 171 -5.58 23.19 -55.79
C ASP A 171 -5.07 24.38 -54.98
N ALA A 172 -3.88 24.91 -55.31
CA ALA A 172 -3.33 26.10 -54.68
C ALA A 172 -4.19 27.34 -54.93
N LEU A 173 -4.74 27.49 -56.15
CA LEU A 173 -5.71 28.53 -56.46
C LEU A 173 -6.99 28.34 -55.65
N ARG A 174 -7.53 27.11 -55.56
CA ARG A 174 -8.74 26.86 -54.77
C ARG A 174 -8.58 27.21 -53.29
N LEU A 175 -7.44 26.87 -52.68
CA LEU A 175 -7.09 27.20 -51.29
C LEU A 175 -6.92 28.71 -51.04
N THR A 176 -6.36 29.44 -52.00
CA THR A 176 -6.15 30.89 -51.89
C THR A 176 -7.41 31.71 -52.18
N LEU A 177 -8.29 31.23 -53.06
CA LEU A 177 -9.53 31.90 -53.45
C LEU A 177 -10.74 31.62 -52.53
N SER A 178 -10.66 30.68 -51.59
CA SER A 178 -11.80 30.30 -50.73
C SER A 178 -12.02 31.21 -49.52
N ALA A 179 -11.06 32.08 -49.20
CA ALA A 179 -11.29 33.23 -48.31
C ALA A 179 -11.54 34.47 -49.19
N LYS A 180 -12.66 35.17 -48.99
CA LYS A 180 -13.02 36.42 -49.71
C LYS A 180 -11.86 37.43 -49.64
N THR A 181 -10.96 37.39 -50.62
CA THR A 181 -9.74 38.20 -50.66
C THR A 181 -9.70 38.89 -52.00
N THR A 182 -9.71 40.23 -51.98
CA THR A 182 -9.39 41.03 -53.17
C THR A 182 -7.88 41.09 -53.24
N LEU A 183 -7.28 40.31 -54.15
CA LEU A 183 -5.83 40.15 -54.28
C LEU A 183 -5.36 40.94 -55.51
N VAL A 184 -4.52 41.96 -55.31
CA VAL A 184 -3.80 42.66 -56.40
C VAL A 184 -2.43 42.00 -56.53
N ILE A 185 -2.22 41.27 -57.61
CA ILE A 185 -1.03 40.42 -57.82
C ILE A 185 -0.46 40.62 -59.22
N ASP A 186 0.87 40.61 -59.31
CA ASP A 186 1.60 40.59 -60.57
C ASP A 186 1.49 39.20 -61.23
N THR A 187 1.18 39.16 -62.53
CA THR A 187 0.80 37.94 -63.28
C THR A 187 1.98 37.06 -63.68
N ASN A 188 3.14 37.22 -63.04
CA ASN A 188 4.38 36.49 -63.33
C ASN A 188 4.78 35.46 -62.24
N THR A 189 4.02 35.35 -61.15
CA THR A 189 4.29 34.37 -60.10
C THR A 189 3.37 33.15 -60.20
N PRO A 190 3.90 31.91 -60.32
CA PRO A 190 3.12 30.69 -60.16
C PRO A 190 2.44 30.69 -58.78
N PRO A 191 1.14 30.33 -58.64
CA PRO A 191 0.26 29.60 -59.56
C PRO A 191 -0.65 30.47 -60.46
N TYR A 192 -0.52 31.81 -60.43
CA TYR A 192 -1.46 32.74 -61.08
C TYR A 192 -1.25 32.90 -62.60
N ASP A 193 -0.18 32.32 -63.16
CA ASP A 193 0.10 32.29 -64.61
C ASP A 193 -1.03 31.65 -65.44
N LEU A 194 -1.87 30.80 -64.83
CA LEU A 194 -3.00 30.14 -65.48
C LEU A 194 -4.16 31.09 -65.83
N LEU A 195 -4.17 32.31 -65.27
CA LEU A 195 -5.23 33.30 -65.50
C LEU A 195 -4.93 34.21 -66.70
N ARG A 196 -3.82 33.98 -67.43
CA ARG A 196 -3.50 34.72 -68.67
C ARG A 196 -4.29 34.19 -69.87
N PRO A 197 -4.77 35.07 -70.77
CA PRO A 197 -5.31 34.64 -72.07
C PRO A 197 -4.20 33.96 -72.88
N GLY A 198 -4.33 32.64 -73.17
CA GLY A 198 -3.42 31.91 -74.06
C GLY A 198 -2.42 30.91 -73.42
N ALA A 199 -2.59 30.53 -72.16
CA ALA A 199 -1.68 29.61 -71.44
C ALA A 199 -1.84 28.11 -71.79
N THR A 200 -1.81 27.73 -73.08
CA THR A 200 -1.87 26.33 -73.55
C THR A 200 -0.50 25.68 -73.81
N LYS A 201 0.62 26.35 -73.49
CA LYS A 201 1.97 25.78 -73.61
C LYS A 201 2.63 25.64 -72.24
N LEU A 202 2.77 24.40 -71.80
CA LEU A 202 3.42 24.00 -70.55
C LEU A 202 4.94 24.07 -70.71
N GLY A 203 5.56 25.13 -70.16
CA GLY A 203 7.02 25.23 -70.02
C GLY A 203 7.54 24.22 -68.99
N LYS A 204 8.66 23.54 -69.31
CA LYS A 204 9.33 22.57 -68.44
C LYS A 204 9.72 23.23 -67.11
N LEU A 205 9.12 22.79 -66.01
CA LEU A 205 9.53 23.18 -64.67
C LEU A 205 10.37 22.05 -64.06
N THR A 206 11.64 22.34 -63.78
CA THR A 206 12.53 21.46 -63.03
C THR A 206 12.02 21.34 -61.59
N LEU A 207 11.69 20.12 -61.18
CA LEU A 207 11.30 19.79 -59.82
C LEU A 207 12.55 19.81 -58.93
N THR A 208 12.79 20.89 -58.19
CA THR A 208 13.66 20.81 -57.01
C THR A 208 12.86 20.11 -55.90
N PRO A 209 13.38 19.01 -55.31
CA PRO A 209 12.70 18.34 -54.20
C PRO A 209 12.49 19.31 -53.04
N PRO A 210 11.32 19.32 -52.36
CA PRO A 210 11.13 20.12 -51.18
C PRO A 210 12.13 19.69 -50.10
N ALA A 211 12.85 20.66 -49.53
CA ALA A 211 13.81 20.45 -48.46
C ALA A 211 13.18 19.63 -47.33
N ALA A 212 13.91 18.60 -46.88
CA ALA A 212 13.55 17.82 -45.71
C ALA A 212 13.30 18.76 -44.52
N ARG A 213 12.21 18.50 -43.80
CA ARG A 213 11.80 19.24 -42.59
C ARG A 213 13.01 19.35 -41.64
N PRO A 214 13.35 20.54 -41.12
CA PRO A 214 14.44 20.66 -40.17
C PRO A 214 14.15 19.77 -38.97
N LYS A 215 15.13 18.94 -38.58
CA LYS A 215 15.05 18.15 -37.36
C LYS A 215 14.80 19.09 -36.18
N ALA A 216 13.75 18.79 -35.41
CA ALA A 216 13.50 19.43 -34.14
C ALA A 216 14.77 19.35 -33.30
N GLY A 217 15.38 20.52 -33.07
CA GLY A 217 16.49 20.67 -32.15
C GLY A 217 16.06 20.29 -30.75
N GLY A 218 16.92 19.57 -30.06
CA GLY A 218 16.77 19.28 -28.64
C GLY A 218 16.69 20.59 -27.86
N ALA A 219 15.60 20.77 -27.14
CA ALA A 219 15.55 21.67 -26.01
C ALA A 219 16.23 20.97 -24.83
N LYS A 220 17.21 21.66 -24.25
CA LYS A 220 17.71 21.43 -22.89
C LYS A 220 16.58 21.49 -21.88
#